data_AF-A0A0K9H744-F1
#
_entry.id   AF-A0A0K9H744-F1
#
_cell.length_a   1.000
_cell.length_b   1.000
_cell.length_c   1.000
_cell.angle_alpha   90.00
_cell.angle_beta   90.00
_cell.angle_gamma   90.00
#
_symmetry.space_group_name_H-M   'P 1'
#
loop_
_entity.id
_entity.type
_entity.pdbx_description
1 polymer ?
#
loop_
_entity_poly.entity_id
_entity_poly.type
_entity_poly.pdbx_seq_one_letter_code
_entity_poly.pdbx_strand_id
1 'polypeptide(L)'
;MKKFWRALGSVIILLFAILLSLISCINLVSGGRTGLKTEKIEKNIEKLKQFSWFKELYENEQHHRSFFVSLKVRGYLESSIRVNRLKRSKREQEKFIHLLEEVAELRIKNK
;
A
#
# COMPACT_ATOMS: atom_id res chain seq x y z
N MET A 1 0.02 -12.19 42.17
CA MET A 1 0.73 -11.86 40.91
C MET A 1 -0.07 -12.14 39.64
N LYS A 2 -0.80 -13.26 39.47
CA LYS A 2 -1.54 -13.59 38.23
C LYS A 2 -2.58 -12.55 37.75
N LYS A 3 -3.20 -11.79 38.66
CA LYS A 3 -4.19 -10.73 38.33
C LYS A 3 -3.57 -9.53 37.59
N PHE A 4 -2.30 -9.21 37.89
CA PHE A 4 -1.56 -8.11 37.27
C PHE A 4 -1.23 -8.39 35.80
N TRP A 5 -0.81 -9.62 35.49
CA TRP A 5 -0.53 -10.06 34.11
C TRP A 5 -1.78 -10.10 33.23
N ARG A 6 -2.96 -10.36 33.80
CA ARG A 6 -4.24 -10.29 33.09
C ARG A 6 -4.62 -8.85 32.72
N ALA A 7 -4.44 -7.92 33.66
CA ALA A 7 -4.70 -6.50 33.40
C ALA A 7 -3.72 -5.92 32.37
N LEU A 8 -2.44 -6.27 32.46
CA LEU A 8 -1.42 -5.84 31.50
C LEU A 8 -1.70 -6.39 30.09
N GLY A 9 -2.10 -7.66 29.98
CA GLY A 9 -2.54 -8.26 28.72
C GLY A 9 -3.76 -7.56 28.12
N SER A 10 -4.76 -7.22 28.93
CA SER A 10 -5.95 -6.50 28.47
C SER A 10 -5.62 -5.09 27.94
N VAL A 11 -4.69 -4.38 28.58
CA VAL A 11 -4.24 -3.04 28.11
C VAL A 11 -3.53 -3.15 26.76
N ILE A 12 -2.68 -4.16 26.58
CA ILE A 12 -1.98 -4.40 25.30
C ILE A 12 -2.98 -4.69 24.17
N ILE A 13 -4.01 -5.51 24.44
CA ILE A 13 -5.07 -5.84 23.47
C ILE A 13 -5.83 -4.58 23.05
N LEU A 14 -6.18 -3.71 24.00
CA LEU A 14 -6.87 -2.44 23.71
C LEU A 14 -6.00 -1.48 22.89
N LEU A 15 -4.71 -1.37 23.22
CA LEU A 15 -3.76 -0.57 22.44
C LEU A 15 -3.59 -1.09 21.00
N PHE A 16 -3.56 -2.41 20.83
CA PHE A 16 -3.48 -3.04 19.51
C PHE A 16 -4.74 -2.82 18.69
N ALA A 17 -5.92 -2.88 19.32
CA ALA A 17 -7.21 -2.60 18.67
C ALA A 17 -7.31 -1.14 18.19
N ILE A 18 -6.84 -0.19 18.98
CA ILE A 18 -6.78 1.23 18.60
C ILE A 18 -5.82 1.43 17.42
N LEU A 19 -4.65 0.77 17.45
CA LEU A 19 -3.69 0.81 16.35
C LEU A 19 -4.28 0.27 15.03
N LEU A 20 -5.03 -0.84 15.09
CA LEU A 20 -5.73 -1.41 13.93
C LEU A 20 -6.83 -0.48 13.40
N SER A 21 -7.61 0.16 14.28
CA SER A 21 -8.65 1.12 13.91
C SER A 21 -8.08 2.33 13.17
N LEU A 22 -6.94 2.87 13.63
CA LEU A 22 -6.26 3.99 12.98
C LEU A 22 -5.74 3.63 11.57
N ILE A 23 -5.35 2.38 11.33
CA ILE A 23 -4.93 1.91 9.99
C ILE A 23 -6.13 1.90 9.02
N SER A 24 -7.32 1.51 9.49
CA SER A 24 -8.53 1.48 8.66
C SER A 24 -8.99 2.87 8.22
N CYS A 25 -8.87 3.89 9.07
CA CYS A 25 -9.28 5.26 8.75
C CYS A 25 -8.47 5.90 7.59
N ILE A 26 -7.23 5.45 7.35
CA ILE A 26 -6.38 6.01 6.28
C ILE A 26 -6.92 5.66 4.89
N ASN A 27 -7.63 4.53 4.73
CA ASN A 27 -8.16 4.13 3.43
C ASN A 27 -9.35 4.99 2.98
N LEU A 28 -10.10 5.58 3.92
CA LEU A 28 -11.39 6.24 3.66
C LEU A 28 -11.26 7.75 3.32
N VAL A 29 -10.20 8.41 3.76
CA VAL A 29 -9.92 9.85 3.47
C VAL A 29 -9.35 10.12 2.06
N SER A 30 -9.20 9.07 1.23
CA SER A 30 -8.62 9.20 -0.12
C SER A 30 -9.56 9.82 -1.17
N GLY A 31 -10.85 10.02 -0.85
CA GLY A 31 -11.89 10.44 -1.80
C GLY A 31 -11.91 11.92 -2.20
N GLY A 32 -11.04 12.76 -1.64
CA GLY A 32 -11.10 14.22 -1.81
C GLY A 32 -9.79 14.89 -2.22
N ARG A 33 -8.94 14.24 -3.03
CA ARG A 33 -7.71 14.88 -3.55
C ARG A 33 -7.93 15.42 -4.95
N THR A 34 -7.73 16.73 -5.10
CA THR A 34 -7.39 17.40 -6.36
C THR A 34 -6.39 16.53 -7.14
N GLY A 35 -6.63 16.38 -8.45
CA GLY A 35 -6.09 15.30 -9.28
C GLY A 35 -4.63 14.90 -9.02
N LEU A 36 -4.40 13.59 -8.97
CA LEU A 36 -3.06 12.99 -8.80
C LEU A 36 -2.05 13.62 -9.77
N LYS A 37 -0.87 13.97 -9.26
CA LYS A 37 0.21 14.55 -10.09
C LYS A 37 0.87 13.46 -10.95
N THR A 38 0.35 13.26 -12.15
CA THR A 38 0.79 12.21 -13.10
C THR A 38 2.31 12.23 -13.34
N GLU A 39 2.91 13.40 -13.58
CA GLU A 39 4.36 13.54 -13.78
C GLU A 39 5.18 13.01 -12.59
N LYS A 40 4.69 13.23 -11.37
CA LYS A 40 5.37 12.75 -10.15
C LYS A 40 5.29 11.24 -10.02
N ILE A 41 4.15 10.67 -10.38
CA ILE A 41 3.95 9.22 -10.38
C ILE A 41 4.89 8.57 -11.40
N GLU A 42 4.94 9.09 -12.63
CA GLU A 42 5.83 8.59 -13.69
C GLU A 42 7.30 8.65 -13.26
N LYS A 43 7.76 9.79 -12.74
CA LYS A 43 9.12 9.92 -12.20
C LYS A 43 9.44 8.91 -11.10
N ASN A 44 8.46 8.56 -10.28
CA ASN A 44 8.64 7.57 -9.23
C ASN A 44 8.62 6.12 -9.76
N ILE A 45 7.79 5.83 -10.77
CA ILE A 45 7.78 4.55 -11.46
C ILE A 45 9.13 4.32 -12.15
N GLU A 46 9.68 5.31 -12.85
CA GLU A 46 10.99 5.19 -13.50
C GLU A 46 12.12 4.93 -12.48
N LYS A 47 12.07 5.54 -11.29
CA LYS A 47 13.01 5.23 -10.21
C LYS A 47 12.90 3.78 -9.70
N LEU A 48 11.70 3.21 -9.70
CA LEU A 48 11.46 1.85 -9.24
C LEU A 48 11.80 0.82 -10.32
N LYS A 49 11.60 1.13 -11.60
CA LYS A 49 12.00 0.28 -12.74
C LYS A 49 13.50 -0.03 -12.80
N GLN A 50 14.33 0.75 -12.11
CA GLN A 50 15.77 0.45 -11.94
C GLN A 50 16.02 -0.82 -11.11
N PHE A 51 15.02 -1.32 -10.39
CA PHE A 51 15.11 -2.54 -9.58
C PHE A 51 14.40 -3.69 -10.29
N SER A 52 15.09 -4.84 -10.43
CA SER A 52 14.58 -6.01 -11.16
C SER A 52 13.21 -6.47 -10.67
N TRP A 53 13.03 -6.61 -9.35
CA TRP A 53 11.76 -7.05 -8.75
C TRP A 53 10.56 -6.18 -9.17
N PHE A 54 10.76 -4.87 -9.30
CA PHE A 54 9.68 -3.96 -9.67
C PHE A 54 9.49 -3.94 -11.18
N LYS A 55 10.58 -4.05 -11.95
CA LYS A 55 10.50 -4.14 -13.41
C LYS A 55 9.66 -5.35 -13.84
N GLU A 56 9.95 -6.53 -13.28
CA GLU A 56 9.20 -7.77 -13.53
C GLU A 56 7.72 -7.61 -13.14
N LEU A 57 7.45 -7.01 -11.97
CA LEU A 57 6.10 -6.73 -11.50
C LEU A 57 5.33 -5.74 -12.40
N TYR A 58 6.03 -4.74 -12.94
CA TYR A 58 5.46 -3.71 -13.80
C TYR A 58 5.15 -4.23 -15.20
N GLU A 59 5.97 -5.14 -15.73
CA GLU A 59 5.79 -5.77 -17.05
C GLU A 59 4.76 -6.90 -17.04
N ASN A 60 4.45 -7.47 -15.86
CA ASN A 60 3.40 -8.48 -15.71
C ASN A 60 2.02 -7.91 -16.07
N GLU A 61 1.39 -8.45 -17.12
CA GLU A 61 0.09 -8.00 -17.65
C GLU A 61 -1.04 -7.94 -16.59
N GLN A 62 -1.04 -8.88 -15.63
CA GLN A 62 -2.04 -8.94 -14.57
C GLN A 62 -2.03 -7.67 -13.70
N HIS A 63 -0.84 -7.11 -13.47
CA HIS A 63 -0.64 -5.94 -12.61
C HIS A 63 -0.44 -4.65 -13.40
N HIS A 64 0.06 -4.73 -14.65
CA HIS A 64 0.39 -3.57 -15.48
C HIS A 64 -0.75 -2.57 -15.57
N ARG A 65 -1.98 -3.05 -15.84
CA ARG A 65 -3.16 -2.19 -15.92
C ARG A 65 -3.45 -1.44 -14.62
N SER A 66 -3.14 -2.02 -13.46
CA SER A 66 -3.36 -1.40 -12.14
C SER A 66 -2.55 -0.11 -11.94
N PHE A 67 -1.38 0.02 -12.57
CA PHE A 67 -0.58 1.25 -12.51
C PHE A 67 -1.26 2.45 -13.17
N PHE A 68 -2.19 2.22 -14.11
CA PHE A 68 -2.86 3.28 -14.87
C PHE A 68 -4.26 3.57 -14.35
N VAL A 69 -5.03 2.53 -14.00
CA VAL A 69 -6.46 2.67 -13.71
C VAL A 69 -6.77 2.78 -12.21
N SER A 70 -5.90 2.26 -11.33
CA SER A 70 -6.20 2.26 -9.89
C SER A 70 -5.73 3.54 -9.21
N LEU A 71 -6.67 4.35 -8.72
CA LEU A 71 -6.37 5.52 -7.89
C LEU A 71 -5.60 5.14 -6.62
N LYS A 72 -5.88 3.96 -6.04
CA LYS A 72 -5.19 3.45 -4.84
C LYS A 72 -3.70 3.20 -5.12
N VAL A 73 -3.39 2.53 -6.23
CA VAL A 73 -2.01 2.25 -6.66
C VAL A 73 -1.30 3.54 -7.05
N ARG A 74 -1.94 4.40 -7.85
CA ARG A 74 -1.37 5.67 -8.29
C ARG A 74 -1.13 6.64 -7.14
N GLY A 75 -2.05 6.75 -6.19
CA GLY A 75 -1.87 7.54 -4.97
C GLY A 75 -0.74 7.02 -4.08
N TYR A 76 -0.53 5.69 -4.03
CA TYR A 76 0.63 5.12 -3.35
C TYR A 76 1.94 5.58 -4.01
N LEU A 77 2.02 5.50 -5.34
CA LEU A 77 3.21 5.85 -6.13
C LEU A 77 3.48 7.35 -6.23
N GLU A 78 2.48 8.20 -6.00
CA GLU A 78 2.67 9.65 -5.91
C GLU A 78 3.54 10.05 -4.69
N SER A 79 3.54 9.23 -3.63
CA SER A 79 4.29 9.50 -2.41
C SER A 79 5.76 9.08 -2.54
N SER A 80 6.65 10.07 -2.67
CA SER A 80 8.10 9.83 -2.68
C SER A 80 8.61 9.11 -1.43
N ILE A 81 7.96 9.33 -0.27
CA ILE A 81 8.30 8.64 0.98
C ILE A 81 8.01 7.14 0.86
N ARG A 82 6.82 6.77 0.37
CA ARG A 82 6.44 5.36 0.16
C ARG A 82 7.33 4.70 -0.87
N VAL A 83 7.61 5.38 -1.98
CA VAL A 83 8.52 4.91 -3.03
C VAL A 83 9.93 4.67 -2.49
N ASN A 84 10.46 5.58 -1.67
CA ASN A 84 11.77 5.39 -1.06
C ASN A 84 11.80 4.21 -0.07
N ARG A 85 10.68 3.91 0.59
CA ARG A 85 10.53 2.70 1.42
C ARG A 85 10.52 1.42 0.58
N LEU A 86 9.81 1.42 -0.57
CA LEU A 86 9.82 0.29 -1.52
C LEU A 86 11.23 -0.05 -2.00
N LYS A 87 12.09 0.96 -2.22
CA LYS A 87 13.48 0.75 -2.62
C LYS A 87 14.33 0.05 -1.55
N ARG A 88 13.95 0.13 -0.27
CA ARG A 88 14.82 -0.23 0.87
C ARG A 88 14.29 -1.36 1.74
N SER A 89 13.03 -1.77 1.59
CA SER A 89 12.39 -2.72 2.50
C SER A 89 11.59 -3.77 1.76
N LYS A 90 12.00 -5.04 1.87
CA LYS A 90 11.28 -6.19 1.32
C LYS A 90 9.85 -6.29 1.86
N ARG A 91 9.64 -6.01 3.16
CA ARG A 91 8.31 -5.97 3.77
C ARG A 91 7.39 -4.94 3.11
N GLU A 92 7.92 -3.78 2.73
CA GLU A 92 7.12 -2.77 2.03
C GLU A 92 6.86 -3.15 0.57
N GLN A 93 7.80 -3.86 -0.07
CA GLN A 93 7.60 -4.45 -1.41
C GLN A 93 6.46 -5.48 -1.38
N GLU A 94 6.48 -6.41 -0.42
CA GLU A 94 5.43 -7.42 -0.24
C GLU A 94 4.05 -6.79 -0.02
N LYS A 95 3.95 -5.75 0.83
CA LYS A 95 2.69 -5.00 1.02
C LYS A 95 2.19 -4.36 -0.27
N PHE A 96 3.11 -3.84 -1.09
CA PHE A 96 2.75 -3.22 -2.36
C PHE A 96 2.32 -4.24 -3.42
N ILE A 97 2.96 -5.42 -3.43
CA ILE A 97 2.54 -6.54 -4.28
C ILE A 97 1.13 -7.01 -3.88
N HIS A 98 0.88 -7.22 -2.58
CA HIS A 98 -0.45 -7.58 -2.08
C HIS A 98 -1.50 -6.52 -2.45
N LEU A 99 -1.15 -5.23 -2.42
CA LEU A 99 -2.04 -4.17 -2.88
C LEU A 99 -2.38 -4.31 -4.38
N LEU A 100 -1.41 -4.68 -5.22
CA LEU A 100 -1.62 -4.89 -6.64
C LEU A 100 -2.48 -6.12 -6.93
N GLU A 101 -2.30 -7.19 -6.17
CA GLU A 101 -3.11 -8.42 -6.23
C GLU A 101 -4.57 -8.11 -5.86
N GLU A 102 -4.81 -7.48 -4.70
CA GLU A 102 -6.14 -7.07 -4.24
C GLU A 102 -6.87 -6.22 -5.30
N VAL A 103 -6.16 -5.26 -5.91
CA VAL A 103 -6.72 -4.40 -6.96
C VAL A 103 -6.99 -5.17 -8.26
N ALA A 104 -6.16 -6.15 -8.60
CA ALA A 104 -6.36 -6.99 -9.77
C ALA A 104 -7.57 -7.93 -9.59
N GLU A 105 -7.71 -8.56 -8.44
CA GLU A 105 -8.83 -9.43 -8.08
C GLU A 105 -10.16 -8.68 -8.08
N LEU A 106 -10.21 -7.51 -7.43
CA LEU A 106 -11.41 -6.67 -7.41
C LEU A 106 -11.85 -6.25 -8.83
N ARG A 107 -10.91 -6.07 -9.75
CA ARG A 107 -11.23 -5.77 -11.15
C ARG A 107 -11.88 -6.96 -11.85
N ILE A 108 -11.42 -8.17 -11.59
CA ILE A 108 -11.99 -9.40 -12.16
C ILE A 108 -13.40 -9.62 -11.60
N LYS A 109 -13.59 -9.46 -10.29
CA LYS A 109 -14.88 -9.66 -9.62
C LYS A 109 -15.98 -8.68 -10.08
N ASN A 110 -15.60 -7.47 -10.48
CA ASN A 110 -16.53 -6.42 -10.90
C ASN A 110 -16.76 -6.40 -12.43
N LYS A 111 -16.30 -7.41 -13.16
CA LYS A 111 -16.50 -7.59 -14.60
C LYS A 111 -17.60 -8.63 -14.84
#